data_AF-A0A7Y1UKZ9-F1
#
_entry.id   AF-A0A7Y1UKZ9-F1
#
_cell.length_a   1.000
_cell.length_b   1.000
_cell.length_c   1.000
_cell.angle_alpha   90.00
_cell.angle_beta   90.00
_cell.angle_gamma   90.00
#
_symmetry.space_group_name_H-M   'P 1'
#
loop_
_entity.id
_entity.type
_entity.pdbx_description
1 polymer ?
#
loop_
_entity_poly.entity_id
_entity_poly.type
_entity_poly.pdbx_seq_one_letter_code
_entity_poly.pdbx_strand_id
1 'polypeptide(L)'
;MMNTRYYVEIGQPVDRIVELHSPADVHALLWACARHRPFLTAFCERDDREALSNEGLRGRPLPGPGQYDHFRERVGYWEAALDFDDAEDRLGSAVIAALNSYSSLMLENPLAGKPDRFTSIVEEAARHWADGQQDEPTYEIR
;
A
#
# COMPACT_ATOMS: atom_id res chain seq x y z
N MET A 1 -22.92 0.54 0.20
CA MET A 1 -22.07 1.05 1.30
C MET A 1 -21.25 2.19 0.71
N MET A 2 -21.19 3.35 1.39
CA MET A 2 -20.31 4.44 0.94
C MET A 2 -18.87 3.93 0.95
N ASN A 3 -18.18 4.02 -0.18
CA ASN A 3 -16.75 3.74 -0.26
C ASN A 3 -16.04 4.94 0.40
N THR A 4 -15.70 4.83 1.67
CA THR A 4 -14.94 5.88 2.36
C THR A 4 -13.55 5.93 1.76
N ARG A 5 -13.21 7.07 1.15
CA ARG A 5 -11.87 7.38 0.66
C ARG A 5 -11.07 8.07 1.75
N TYR A 6 -9.80 7.71 1.84
CA TYR A 6 -8.83 8.32 2.74
C TYR A 6 -7.73 8.95 1.90
N TYR A 7 -7.34 10.17 2.24
CA TYR A 7 -6.24 10.85 1.58
C TYR A 7 -5.09 11.00 2.56
N VAL A 8 -3.97 10.37 2.24
CA VAL A 8 -2.72 10.50 3.01
C VAL A 8 -1.82 11.47 2.27
N GLU A 9 -1.56 12.61 2.91
CA GLU A 9 -0.56 13.58 2.48
C GLU A 9 0.81 13.16 3.02
N ILE A 10 1.82 13.19 2.17
CA ILE A 10 3.20 12.86 2.48
C ILE A 10 4.05 14.10 2.17
N GLY A 11 5.09 14.31 2.98
CA GLY A 11 6.03 15.41 2.84
C GLY A 11 5.64 16.66 3.61
N GLN A 12 6.64 17.49 3.95
CA GLN A 12 6.44 18.88 4.34
C GLN A 12 7.50 19.77 3.67
N PRO A 13 7.13 20.58 2.65
CA PRO A 13 5.78 20.75 2.08
C PRO A 13 5.24 19.44 1.46
N VAL A 14 3.91 19.33 1.33
CA VAL A 14 3.27 18.12 0.76
C VAL A 14 3.78 17.89 -0.66
N ASP A 15 4.37 16.72 -0.89
CA ASP A 15 4.94 16.30 -2.17
C ASP A 15 4.12 15.22 -2.87
N ARG A 16 3.38 14.41 -2.10
CA ARG A 16 2.59 13.28 -2.60
C ARG A 16 1.29 13.15 -1.84
N ILE A 17 0.21 12.84 -2.55
CA ILE A 17 -1.10 12.48 -1.97
C ILE A 17 -1.45 11.08 -2.44
N VAL A 18 -1.78 10.19 -1.50
CA VAL A 18 -2.18 8.80 -1.77
C VAL A 18 -3.64 8.61 -1.38
N GLU A 19 -4.48 8.25 -2.36
CA GLU A 19 -5.87 7.84 -2.12
C GLU A 19 -5.91 6.36 -1.70
N LEU A 20 -6.53 6.09 -0.56
CA LEU A 20 -6.67 4.76 0.04
C LEU A 20 -8.14 4.44 0.32
N HIS A 21 -8.46 3.15 0.29
CA HIS A 21 -9.82 2.65 0.48
C HIS A 21 -9.99 1.84 1.77
N SER A 22 -8.93 1.68 2.55
CA SER A 22 -8.97 0.92 3.80
C SER A 22 -8.22 1.65 4.93
N PRO A 23 -8.78 1.68 6.15
CA PRO A 23 -8.06 2.20 7.32
C PRO A 23 -6.77 1.44 7.62
N ALA A 24 -6.73 0.14 7.32
CA ALA A 24 -5.54 -0.68 7.54
C ALA A 24 -4.37 -0.20 6.66
N ASP A 25 -4.64 0.16 5.40
CA ASP A 25 -3.62 0.70 4.51
C ASP A 25 -3.20 2.12 4.90
N VAL A 26 -4.12 2.94 5.42
CA VAL A 26 -3.76 4.26 5.99
C VAL A 26 -2.75 4.08 7.12
N HIS A 27 -3.05 3.20 8.09
CA HIS A 27 -2.13 2.95 9.19
C HIS A 27 -0.80 2.34 8.71
N ALA A 28 -0.84 1.40 7.76
CA ALA A 28 0.37 0.79 7.22
C ALA A 28 1.25 1.80 6.48
N LEU A 29 0.67 2.69 5.67
CA LEU A 29 1.39 3.76 4.97
C LEU A 29 2.01 4.76 5.95
N LEU A 30 1.27 5.19 6.99
CA LEU A 30 1.81 6.07 8.04
C LEU A 30 3.04 5.44 8.73
N TRP A 31 2.97 4.13 9.02
CA TRP A 31 4.08 3.37 9.59
C TRP A 31 5.28 3.23 8.62
N ALA A 32 5.01 2.99 7.33
CA ALA A 32 6.04 2.93 6.30
C ALA A 32 6.77 4.27 6.18
N CYS A 33 6.04 5.38 6.08
CA CYS A 33 6.62 6.74 6.06
C CYS A 33 7.46 7.04 7.31
N ALA A 34 7.02 6.57 8.50
CA ALA A 34 7.76 6.77 9.74
C ALA A 34 9.08 5.97 9.81
N ARG A 35 9.17 4.86 9.08
CA ARG A 35 10.32 3.96 9.04
C ARG A 35 11.25 4.22 7.85
N HIS A 36 10.75 4.90 6.82
CA HIS A 36 11.49 5.32 5.65
C HIS A 36 12.74 6.15 6.02
N ARG A 37 13.76 6.08 5.16
CA ARG A 37 15.02 6.82 5.31
C ARG A 37 15.34 7.57 4.01
N PRO A 38 15.23 8.92 3.97
CA PRO A 38 14.93 9.82 5.09
C PRO A 38 13.48 9.69 5.61
N PHE A 39 13.22 10.14 6.83
CA PHE A 39 11.86 10.12 7.38
C PHE A 39 10.92 10.96 6.51
N LEU A 40 9.76 10.42 6.19
CA LEU A 40 8.72 11.11 5.44
C LEU A 40 7.61 11.47 6.42
N THR A 41 7.34 12.77 6.60
CA THR A 41 6.17 13.22 7.36
C THR A 41 4.92 12.77 6.61
N ALA A 42 3.94 12.21 7.30
CA ALA A 42 2.69 11.79 6.68
C ALA A 42 1.49 12.03 7.61
N PHE A 43 0.38 12.44 6.99
CA PHE A 43 -0.84 12.89 7.66
C PHE A 43 -2.07 12.42 6.87
N CYS A 44 -3.12 12.00 7.59
CA CYS A 44 -4.41 11.67 7.01
C CYS A 44 -5.49 12.46 7.75
N GLU A 45 -6.13 13.39 7.05
CA GLU A 45 -7.35 14.02 7.54
C GLU A 45 -8.54 13.06 7.37
N ARG A 46 -9.45 13.08 8.34
CA ARG A 46 -10.69 12.29 8.30
C ARG A 46 -11.84 13.21 8.65
N ASP A 47 -12.84 13.30 7.77
CA ASP A 47 -13.99 14.21 7.90
C ASP A 47 -14.74 14.09 9.25
N ASP A 48 -14.70 12.91 9.89
CA ASP A 48 -15.50 12.57 11.07
C ASP A 48 -14.69 12.12 12.30
N ARG A 49 -13.35 12.15 12.24
CA ARG A 49 -12.47 11.58 13.28
C ARG A 49 -11.21 12.40 13.51
N GLU A 50 -10.53 12.10 14.61
CA GLU A 50 -9.20 12.61 14.90
C GLU A 50 -8.25 12.27 13.75
N ALA A 51 -7.53 13.29 13.28
CA ALA A 51 -6.58 13.15 12.21
C ALA A 51 -5.42 12.23 12.62
N LEU A 52 -4.92 11.44 11.68
CA LEU A 52 -3.85 10.48 11.93
C LEU A 52 -2.53 11.06 11.42
N SER A 53 -1.49 11.02 12.24
CA SER A 53 -0.13 11.42 11.83
C SER A 53 0.90 10.36 12.22
N ASN A 54 2.06 10.41 11.56
CA ASN A 54 3.13 9.46 11.80
C ASN A 54 4.27 9.98 12.71
N GLU A 55 4.19 11.23 13.20
CA GLU A 55 5.24 11.89 13.99
C GLU A 55 5.65 11.08 15.23
N GLY A 56 4.67 10.48 15.92
CA GLY A 56 4.91 9.70 17.13
C GLY A 56 5.34 8.25 16.89
N LEU A 57 5.32 7.76 15.66
CA LEU A 57 5.54 6.34 15.35
C LEU A 57 7.02 5.99 15.20
N ARG A 58 7.88 6.98 14.95
CA ARG A 58 9.30 6.74 14.71
C ARG A 58 9.97 6.10 15.92
N GLY A 59 10.68 4.99 15.67
CA GLY A 59 11.37 4.23 16.72
C GLY A 59 10.47 3.37 17.60
N ARG A 60 9.15 3.37 17.37
CA ARG A 60 8.25 2.41 18.04
C ARG A 60 8.30 1.05 17.35
N PRO A 61 8.10 -0.06 18.09
CA PRO A 61 7.95 -1.37 17.47
C PRO A 61 6.63 -1.42 16.70
N LEU A 62 6.61 -2.16 15.58
CA LEU A 62 5.38 -2.39 14.82
C LEU A 62 4.31 -3.03 15.72
N PRO A 63 3.02 -2.67 15.56
CA PRO A 63 1.92 -3.31 16.26
C PRO A 63 1.96 -4.83 16.10
N GLY A 64 1.54 -5.54 17.14
CA GLY A 64 1.36 -6.99 17.09
C GLY A 64 0.23 -7.38 16.12
N PRO A 65 0.15 -8.66 15.73
CA PRO A 65 -0.81 -9.16 14.74
C PRO A 65 -2.29 -9.01 15.15
N GLY A 66 -2.60 -8.65 16.40
CA GLY A 66 -3.97 -8.58 16.90
C GLY A 66 -4.77 -7.32 16.52
N GLN A 67 -4.15 -6.30 15.92
CA GLN A 67 -4.84 -5.03 15.62
C GLN A 67 -5.33 -4.93 14.16
N TYR A 68 -4.59 -5.52 13.21
CA TYR A 68 -4.96 -5.62 11.79
C TYR A 68 -4.35 -6.90 11.20
N ASP A 69 -5.13 -7.65 10.42
CA ASP A 69 -4.64 -8.83 9.71
C ASP A 69 -3.55 -8.44 8.69
N HIS A 70 -2.45 -9.19 8.68
CA HIS A 70 -1.31 -8.98 7.77
C HIS A 70 -0.71 -7.56 7.81
N PHE A 71 -0.74 -6.90 8.98
CA PHE A 71 -0.30 -5.50 9.11
C PHE A 71 1.16 -5.30 8.70
N ARG A 72 2.05 -6.24 9.05
CA ARG A 72 3.48 -6.11 8.77
C ARG A 72 3.77 -6.21 7.29
N GLU A 73 3.06 -7.09 6.60
CA GLU A 73 3.13 -7.29 5.16
C GLU A 73 2.63 -6.05 4.43
N ARG A 74 1.54 -5.43 4.92
CA ARG A 74 1.06 -4.14 4.39
C ARG A 74 2.08 -3.01 4.59
N VAL A 75 2.74 -2.95 5.75
CA VAL A 75 3.81 -1.97 5.98
C VAL A 75 4.96 -2.22 5.00
N GLY A 76 5.40 -3.48 4.83
CA GLY A 76 6.47 -3.82 3.89
C GLY A 76 6.12 -3.48 2.43
N TYR A 77 4.86 -3.68 2.03
CA TYR A 77 4.36 -3.21 0.74
C TYR A 77 4.54 -1.71 0.56
N TRP A 78 4.08 -0.91 1.54
CA TRP A 78 4.17 0.54 1.45
C TRP A 78 5.60 1.04 1.57
N GLU A 79 6.47 0.39 2.36
CA GLU A 79 7.90 0.70 2.40
C GLU A 79 8.50 0.58 1.00
N ALA A 80 8.24 -0.52 0.30
CA ALA A 80 8.68 -0.69 -1.08
C ALA A 80 8.04 0.35 -2.02
N ALA A 81 6.73 0.55 -1.94
CA ALA A 81 6.01 1.48 -2.82
C ALA A 81 6.41 2.95 -2.65
N LEU A 82 7.00 3.33 -1.51
CA LEU A 82 7.52 4.69 -1.27
C LEU A 82 8.85 4.92 -2.01
N ASP A 83 9.69 3.90 -2.14
CA ASP A 83 10.98 3.95 -2.86
C ASP A 83 10.80 4.05 -4.39
N PHE A 84 9.61 3.74 -4.88
CA PHE A 84 9.30 3.72 -6.31
C PHE A 84 8.49 4.94 -6.73
N ASP A 85 9.09 5.76 -7.59
CA ASP A 85 8.39 6.88 -8.23
C ASP A 85 7.52 6.42 -9.41
N ASP A 86 7.88 5.31 -10.05
CA ASP A 86 7.15 4.73 -11.17
C ASP A 86 5.95 3.88 -10.71
N ALA A 87 4.87 3.89 -11.48
CA ALA A 87 3.66 3.14 -11.17
C ALA A 87 3.82 1.62 -11.42
N GLU A 88 4.68 1.22 -12.36
CA GLU A 88 5.01 -0.16 -12.70
C GLU A 88 5.80 -0.84 -11.57
N ASP A 89 6.76 -0.13 -10.99
CA ASP A 89 7.53 -0.62 -9.85
C ASP A 89 6.67 -0.75 -8.57
N ARG A 90 5.69 0.15 -8.40
CA ARG A 90 4.67 0.06 -7.34
C ARG A 90 3.76 -1.16 -7.52
N LEU A 91 3.36 -1.48 -8.75
CA LEU A 91 2.64 -2.73 -9.05
C LEU A 91 3.51 -3.96 -8.73
N GLY A 92 4.77 -3.96 -9.16
CA GLY A 92 5.71 -5.05 -8.85
C GLY A 92 5.82 -5.31 -7.34
N SER A 93 5.89 -4.24 -6.55
CA SER A 93 5.88 -4.32 -5.08
C SER A 93 4.58 -4.86 -4.50
N ALA A 94 3.42 -4.46 -5.07
CA ALA A 94 2.11 -4.95 -4.66
C ALA A 94 1.98 -6.46 -4.89
N VAL A 95 2.44 -6.92 -6.04
CA VAL A 95 2.47 -8.34 -6.41
C VAL A 95 3.37 -9.13 -5.47
N ILE A 96 4.58 -8.64 -5.18
CA ILE A 96 5.51 -9.31 -4.25
C ILE A 96 4.92 -9.37 -2.83
N ALA A 97 4.31 -8.29 -2.35
CA ALA A 97 3.68 -8.29 -1.03
C ALA A 97 2.50 -9.26 -0.96
N ALA A 98 1.65 -9.29 -2.00
CA ALA A 98 0.54 -10.24 -2.10
C ALA A 98 1.05 -11.70 -2.11
N LEU A 99 2.12 -11.99 -2.86
CA LEU A 99 2.76 -13.30 -2.90
C LEU A 99 3.35 -13.70 -1.54
N ASN A 100 3.98 -12.76 -0.82
CA ASN A 100 4.53 -13.01 0.51
C ASN A 100 3.43 -13.27 1.54
N SER A 101 2.35 -12.49 1.54
CA SER A 101 1.18 -12.76 2.38
C SER A 101 0.55 -14.11 2.05
N TYR A 102 0.44 -14.46 0.77
CA TYR A 102 -0.07 -15.77 0.34
C TYR A 102 0.84 -16.91 0.78
N SER A 103 2.17 -16.77 0.65
CA SER A 103 3.15 -17.76 1.10
C SER A 103 3.09 -17.96 2.62
N SER A 104 2.98 -16.88 3.40
CA SER A 104 2.77 -16.98 4.86
C SER A 104 1.45 -17.68 5.18
N LEU A 105 0.37 -17.35 4.45
CA LEU A 105 -0.92 -18.01 4.57
C LEU A 105 -0.87 -19.51 4.23
N MET A 106 -0.08 -19.90 3.22
CA MET A 106 0.15 -21.30 2.84
C MET A 106 0.92 -22.08 3.91
N LEU A 107 1.89 -21.44 4.55
CA LEU A 107 2.69 -22.04 5.63
C LEU A 107 1.87 -22.19 6.92
N GLU A 108 0.95 -21.27 7.19
CA GLU A 108 0.13 -21.26 8.41
C GLU A 108 -1.21 -22.00 8.24
N ASN A 109 -1.71 -22.14 7.01
CA ASN A 109 -2.98 -22.78 6.71
C ASN A 109 -2.84 -23.86 5.60
N PRO A 110 -2.83 -25.16 5.95
CA PRO A 110 -2.72 -26.25 4.98
C PRO A 110 -3.94 -26.38 4.04
N LEU A 111 -5.01 -25.60 4.24
CA LEU A 111 -6.20 -25.54 3.40
C LEU A 111 -6.19 -24.38 2.38
N ALA A 112 -5.09 -23.61 2.25
CA ALA A 112 -4.93 -22.58 1.23
C ALA A 112 -4.77 -23.18 -0.19
N GLY A 113 -5.64 -24.11 -0.55
CA GLY A 113 -5.38 -25.20 -1.50
C GLY A 113 -5.42 -24.87 -2.99
N LYS A 114 -5.16 -23.63 -3.46
CA LYS A 114 -5.13 -23.32 -4.90
C LYS A 114 -4.10 -22.23 -5.29
N PRO A 115 -2.79 -22.50 -5.16
CA PRO A 115 -1.72 -21.58 -5.58
C PRO A 115 -1.83 -21.13 -7.04
N ASP A 116 -2.28 -22.02 -7.93
CA ASP A 116 -2.48 -21.68 -9.35
C ASP A 116 -3.58 -20.63 -9.53
N ARG A 117 -4.65 -20.71 -8.73
CA ARG A 117 -5.76 -19.76 -8.77
C ARG A 117 -5.35 -18.40 -8.21
N PHE A 118 -4.54 -18.39 -7.15
CA PHE A 118 -3.97 -17.14 -6.61
C PHE A 118 -3.08 -16.46 -7.67
N THR A 119 -2.15 -17.20 -8.26
CA THR A 119 -1.25 -16.71 -9.32
C THR A 119 -2.04 -16.18 -10.51
N SER A 120 -3.07 -16.90 -10.94
CA SER A 120 -3.93 -16.47 -12.06
C SER A 120 -4.63 -15.14 -11.79
N ILE A 121 -5.15 -14.93 -10.57
CA ILE A 121 -5.81 -13.68 -10.16
C ILE A 121 -4.81 -12.51 -10.13
N VAL A 122 -3.60 -12.76 -9.62
CA VAL A 122 -2.53 -11.76 -9.58
C VAL A 122 -2.09 -11.38 -11.00
N GLU A 123 -1.90 -12.35 -11.89
CA GLU A 123 -1.56 -12.10 -13.29
C GLU A 123 -2.67 -11.37 -14.05
N GLU A 124 -3.94 -11.71 -13.80
CA GLU A 124 -5.09 -11.05 -14.42
C GLU A 124 -5.20 -9.59 -13.96
N ALA A 125 -5.02 -9.33 -12.67
CA ALA A 125 -4.98 -7.98 -12.13
C ALA A 125 -3.80 -7.16 -12.68
N ALA A 126 -2.61 -7.77 -12.81
CA ALA A 126 -1.44 -7.12 -13.39
C ALA A 126 -1.65 -6.79 -14.88
N ARG A 127 -2.27 -7.70 -15.65
CA ARG A 127 -2.63 -7.47 -17.06
C ARG A 127 -3.65 -6.35 -17.21
N HIS A 128 -4.71 -6.36 -16.41
CA HIS A 128 -5.71 -5.28 -16.42
C HIS A 128 -5.11 -3.91 -16.10
N TRP A 129 -4.13 -3.87 -15.19
CA TRP A 129 -3.41 -2.64 -14.88
C TRP A 129 -2.53 -2.19 -16.07
N ALA A 130 -1.78 -3.11 -16.69
CA ALA A 130 -0.92 -2.81 -17.84
C ALA A 130 -1.72 -2.32 -19.07
N ASP A 131 -2.89 -2.91 -19.30
CA ASP A 131 -3.78 -2.49 -20.40
C ASP A 131 -4.39 -1.10 -20.14
N GLY A 132 -4.63 -0.73 -18.88
CA GLY A 132 -5.15 0.58 -18.49
C GLY A 132 -4.14 1.74 -18.62
N GLN A 133 -2.86 1.46 -18.84
CA GLN A 133 -1.80 2.46 -19.06
C GLN A 133 -1.67 2.87 -20.55
N GLN A 134 -2.35 2.19 -21.48
CA GLN A 134 -2.26 2.49 -22.92
C GLN A 134 -3.11 3.70 -23.36
N ASP A 135 -3.88 4.30 -22.46
CA ASP A 135 -4.81 5.41 -22.73
C ASP A 135 -4.26 6.80 -22.31
N GLU A 136 -2.95 6.98 -22.12
CA GLU A 136 -2.41 8.35 -22.07
C GLU A 136 -2.35 8.95 -23.48
N PRO A 137 -3.16 9.98 -23.80
CA PRO A 137 -3.07 10.61 -25.11
C PRO A 137 -1.72 11.31 -25.21
N THR A 138 -0.90 10.86 -26.16
CA THR A 138 0.31 11.57 -26.55
C THR A 138 -0.12 12.93 -27.11
N TYR A 139 -0.05 13.98 -26.28
CA TYR A 139 -0.24 15.33 -26.77
C TYR A 139 0.97 15.68 -27.64
N GLU A 140 0.80 15.58 -28.96
CA GLU A 140 1.71 16.21 -29.91
C GLU A 140 1.70 17.72 -29.66
N ILE A 141 2.78 18.23 -29.08
CA ILE A 141 3.05 19.66 -29.02
C ILE A 141 3.40 20.08 -30.45
N ARG A 142 2.47 20.78 -31.11
CA ARG A 142 2.70 21.51 -32.36
C ARG A 142 3.23 22.90 -32.10
#